data_AF-A0A017TBY5-F1
#
_entry.id   AF-A0A017TBY5-F1
#
_cell.length_a   1.000
_cell.length_b   1.000
_cell.length_c   1.000
_cell.angle_alpha   90.00
_cell.angle_beta   90.00
_cell.angle_gamma   90.00
#
_symmetry.space_group_name_H-M   'P 1'
#
loop_
_entity.id
_entity.type
_entity.pdbx_description
1 polymer ?
#
loop_
_entity_poly.entity_id
_entity_poly.type
_entity_poly.pdbx_seq_one_letter_code
_entity_poly.pdbx_strand_id
1 'polypeptide(L)'
;MAALAHAARVAAFALFPLALFPLTAGCGPSPEKREAAAVLHAIDVLRDAPAEPASGRVAHLQQLEQVSASDPRSARARDDCVKAYRLLLEGNALEAKVRGALADPSGLTPEILRDLGAAEDKIEESTAAMPACDTALADLHRWLR
;
A
#
# COMPACT_ATOMS: atom_id res chain seq x y z
N MET A 1 67.93 -2.21 38.69
CA MET A 1 68.92 -1.11 38.68
C MET A 1 68.95 -0.51 37.29
N ALA A 2 68.72 0.80 37.23
CA ALA A 2 68.94 1.80 36.17
C ALA A 2 69.11 1.38 34.69
N ALA A 3 68.34 1.99 33.78
CA ALA A 3 68.78 3.20 33.07
C ALA A 3 67.67 3.78 32.18
N LEU A 4 67.43 5.09 32.34
CA LEU A 4 66.67 5.97 31.46
C LEU A 4 67.44 6.26 30.17
N ALA A 5 66.75 6.45 29.05
CA ALA A 5 67.19 7.39 28.01
C ALA A 5 66.00 7.98 27.24
N HIS A 6 65.90 9.31 27.33
CA HIS A 6 65.05 10.19 26.53
C HIS A 6 65.49 10.19 25.06
N ALA A 7 64.57 10.45 24.12
CA ALA A 7 64.54 11.72 23.38
C ALA A 7 63.57 11.68 22.18
N ALA A 8 62.91 12.82 22.02
CA ALA A 8 61.93 13.17 21.00
C ALA A 8 62.47 13.14 19.56
N ARG A 9 61.55 12.98 18.61
CA ARG A 9 61.59 13.70 17.33
C ARG A 9 60.18 13.88 16.76
N VAL A 10 59.73 15.13 16.84
CA VAL A 10 58.61 15.70 16.09
C VAL A 10 58.94 15.65 14.60
N ALA A 11 58.02 15.16 13.78
CA ALA A 11 57.98 15.47 12.35
C ALA A 11 56.51 15.50 11.90
N ALA A 12 56.04 16.72 11.67
CA ALA A 12 54.76 17.03 11.09
C ALA A 12 54.56 16.29 9.77
N PHE A 13 53.40 15.65 9.59
CA PHE A 13 52.96 15.19 8.28
C PHE A 13 51.52 15.62 8.02
N ALA A 14 51.45 16.57 7.09
CA ALA A 14 50.41 16.80 6.11
C ALA A 14 48.98 17.05 6.60
N LEU A 15 48.56 18.32 6.45
CA LEU A 15 47.18 18.69 6.19
C LEU A 15 46.57 17.73 5.16
N PHE A 16 45.66 16.87 5.60
CA PHE A 16 44.71 16.22 4.72
C PHE A 16 43.65 17.26 4.35
N PRO A 17 43.48 17.61 3.07
CA PRO A 17 42.37 18.47 2.68
C PRO A 17 41.08 17.72 2.94
N LEU A 18 40.27 18.23 3.87
CA LEU A 18 38.84 17.93 3.99
C LEU A 18 38.18 18.39 2.68
N ALA A 19 38.27 17.55 1.66
CA ALA A 19 37.39 17.62 0.49
C ALA A 19 35.98 17.31 1.02
N LEU A 20 35.26 18.37 1.43
CA LEU A 20 33.84 18.31 1.67
C LEU A 20 33.20 17.74 0.40
N PHE A 21 32.55 16.60 0.58
CA PHE A 21 31.80 15.88 -0.44
C PHE A 21 30.90 16.84 -1.22
N PRO A 22 30.88 16.76 -2.56
CA PRO A 22 29.87 17.48 -3.33
C PRO A 22 28.51 16.91 -2.94
N LEU A 23 27.61 17.79 -2.49
CA LEU A 23 26.18 17.55 -2.46
C LEU A 23 25.77 17.22 -3.90
N THR A 24 25.68 15.93 -4.22
CA THR A 24 24.98 15.48 -5.42
C THR A 24 23.53 15.88 -5.23
N ALA A 25 23.17 17.06 -5.76
CA ALA A 25 21.81 17.48 -5.97
C ALA A 25 21.11 16.37 -6.74
N GLY A 26 20.31 15.58 -6.03
CA GLY A 26 19.64 14.42 -6.60
C GLY A 26 18.62 14.87 -7.63
N CYS A 27 18.92 14.66 -8.91
CA CYS A 27 17.94 14.67 -9.99
C CYS A 27 17.03 13.44 -9.89
N GLY A 28 16.31 13.30 -8.77
CA GLY A 28 15.39 12.19 -8.51
C GLY A 28 13.99 12.70 -8.15
N PRO A 29 12.94 11.90 -8.37
CA PRO A 29 11.60 12.26 -7.94
C PRO A 29 11.58 12.52 -6.43
N SER A 30 10.80 13.50 -5.99
CA SER A 30 10.64 13.78 -4.57
C SER A 30 10.07 12.55 -3.83
N PRO A 31 10.32 12.41 -2.52
CA PRO A 31 9.77 11.31 -1.72
C PRO A 31 8.26 11.13 -1.92
N GLU A 32 7.51 12.23 -1.96
CA GLU A 32 6.06 12.26 -2.13
C GLU A 32 5.64 11.70 -3.50
N LYS A 33 6.38 12.05 -4.57
CA LYS A 33 6.12 11.51 -5.91
C LYS A 33 6.38 10.01 -5.98
N ARG A 34 7.36 9.50 -5.23
CA ARG A 34 7.63 8.05 -5.15
C ARG A 34 6.51 7.32 -4.40
N GLU A 35 6.05 7.87 -3.29
CA GLU A 35 4.92 7.30 -2.54
C GLU A 35 3.63 7.28 -3.37
N ALA A 36 3.30 8.37 -4.06
CA ALA A 36 2.14 8.42 -4.94
C ALA A 36 2.22 7.38 -6.06
N ALA A 37 3.38 7.23 -6.70
CA ALA A 37 3.57 6.22 -7.74
C ALA A 37 3.41 4.79 -7.18
N ALA A 38 3.86 4.53 -5.95
CA ALA A 38 3.66 3.25 -5.27
C ALA A 38 2.19 2.99 -4.96
N VAL A 39 1.44 4.00 -4.48
CA VAL A 39 0.00 3.89 -4.24
C VAL A 39 -0.75 3.59 -5.53
N LEU A 40 -0.47 4.33 -6.62
CA LEU A 40 -1.07 4.07 -7.92
C LEU A 40 -0.82 2.65 -8.40
N HIS A 41 0.45 2.22 -8.35
CA HIS A 41 0.82 0.88 -8.77
C HIS A 41 0.07 -0.20 -7.99
N ALA A 42 -0.03 -0.06 -6.66
CA ALA A 42 -0.77 -1.00 -5.83
C ALA A 42 -2.27 -1.04 -6.16
N ILE A 43 -2.89 0.12 -6.46
CA ILE A 43 -4.30 0.19 -6.88
C ILE A 43 -4.49 -0.49 -8.24
N ASP A 44 -3.62 -0.23 -9.22
CA ASP A 44 -3.69 -0.85 -10.55
C ASP A 44 -3.54 -2.37 -10.45
N VAL A 45 -2.58 -2.86 -9.67
CA VAL A 45 -2.40 -4.30 -9.41
C VAL A 45 -3.66 -4.91 -8.79
N LEU A 46 -4.26 -4.26 -7.79
CA LEU A 46 -5.50 -4.75 -7.16
C LEU A 46 -6.68 -4.77 -8.15
N ARG A 47 -6.84 -3.71 -8.95
CA ARG A 47 -7.92 -3.58 -9.92
C ARG A 47 -7.82 -4.66 -10.99
N ASP A 48 -6.63 -4.85 -11.53
CA ASP A 48 -6.37 -5.73 -12.68
C ASP A 48 -6.19 -7.20 -12.26
N ALA A 49 -6.08 -7.48 -10.96
CA ALA A 49 -6.01 -8.84 -10.43
C ALA A 49 -7.29 -9.63 -10.78
N PRO A 50 -7.16 -10.93 -11.14
CA PRO A 50 -8.28 -11.78 -11.49
C PRO A 50 -9.25 -11.93 -10.30
N ALA A 51 -10.54 -12.14 -10.61
CA ALA A 51 -11.55 -12.36 -9.59
C ALA A 51 -11.31 -13.64 -8.77
N GLU A 52 -10.80 -14.69 -9.41
CA GLU A 52 -10.52 -15.98 -8.78
C GLU A 52 -9.05 -16.40 -8.96
N PRO A 53 -8.42 -17.00 -7.92
CA PRO A 53 -8.97 -17.20 -6.58
C PRO A 53 -9.07 -15.88 -5.79
N ALA A 54 -10.14 -15.70 -5.02
CA ALA A 54 -10.38 -14.48 -4.23
C ALA A 54 -9.21 -14.08 -3.31
N SER A 55 -8.43 -15.05 -2.83
CA SER A 55 -7.27 -14.83 -1.96
C SER A 55 -6.19 -13.93 -2.60
N GLY A 56 -6.05 -13.95 -3.92
CA GLY A 56 -5.12 -13.07 -4.62
C GLY A 56 -5.48 -11.59 -4.46
N ARG A 57 -6.75 -11.23 -4.67
CA ARG A 57 -7.22 -9.86 -4.49
C ARG A 57 -7.16 -9.40 -3.04
N VAL A 58 -7.45 -10.28 -2.09
CA VAL A 58 -7.29 -9.98 -0.64
C VAL A 58 -5.84 -9.65 -0.32
N ALA A 59 -4.87 -10.40 -0.84
CA ALA A 59 -3.45 -10.12 -0.63
C ALA A 59 -3.04 -8.77 -1.23
N HIS A 60 -3.53 -8.42 -2.42
CA HIS A 60 -3.26 -7.11 -3.03
C HIS A 60 -3.90 -5.95 -2.28
N LEU A 61 -5.10 -6.15 -1.71
CA LEU A 61 -5.71 -5.15 -0.83
C LEU A 61 -4.86 -4.92 0.42
N GLN A 62 -4.38 -5.98 1.07
CA GLN A 62 -3.49 -5.87 2.23
C GLN A 62 -2.17 -5.17 1.88
N GLN A 63 -1.62 -5.41 0.68
CA GLN A 63 -0.45 -4.68 0.20
C GLN A 63 -0.75 -3.19 0.04
N LEU A 64 -1.88 -2.82 -0.57
CA LEU A 64 -2.30 -1.43 -0.72
C LEU A 64 -2.43 -0.72 0.64
N GLU A 65 -3.03 -1.38 1.63
CA GLU A 65 -3.17 -0.85 3.00
C GLU A 65 -1.83 -0.52 3.66
N GLN A 66 -0.77 -1.27 3.32
CA GLN A 66 0.57 -1.11 3.88
C GLN A 66 1.42 -0.08 3.14
N VAL A 67 0.97 0.42 1.98
CA VAL A 67 1.73 1.44 1.24
C VAL A 67 1.77 2.72 2.07
N SER A 68 3.00 3.22 2.29
CA SER A 68 3.22 4.50 2.95
C SER A 68 2.70 5.64 2.08
N ALA A 69 1.90 6.52 2.67
CA ALA A 69 1.30 7.66 2.00
C ALA A 69 1.26 8.83 2.98
N SER A 70 2.31 9.65 2.93
CA SER A 70 2.46 10.83 3.79
C SER A 70 1.86 12.08 3.16
N ASP A 71 1.86 12.18 1.82
CA ASP A 71 1.17 13.23 1.09
C ASP A 71 -0.36 13.03 1.17
N PRO A 72 -1.15 14.10 1.43
CA PRO A 72 -2.60 14.00 1.56
C PRO A 72 -3.33 13.39 0.35
N ARG A 73 -2.84 13.59 -0.88
CA ARG A 73 -3.47 13.04 -2.09
C ARG A 73 -3.26 11.53 -2.17
N SER A 74 -2.02 11.09 -1.91
CA SER A 74 -1.68 9.66 -1.85
C SER A 74 -2.46 8.96 -0.74
N ALA A 75 -2.54 9.57 0.45
CA ALA A 75 -3.28 9.01 1.58
C ALA A 75 -4.77 8.86 1.25
N ARG A 76 -5.37 9.92 0.69
CA ARG A 76 -6.77 9.89 0.27
C ARG A 76 -7.04 8.80 -0.77
N ALA A 77 -6.22 8.70 -1.82
CA ALA A 77 -6.40 7.67 -2.85
C ALA A 77 -6.28 6.25 -2.28
N ARG A 78 -5.27 6.00 -1.43
CA ARG A 78 -5.13 4.72 -0.74
C ARG A 78 -6.36 4.41 0.09
N ASP A 79 -6.76 5.32 0.96
CA ASP A 79 -7.79 5.07 1.97
C ASP A 79 -9.20 4.93 1.34
N ASP A 80 -9.54 5.79 0.37
CA ASP A 80 -10.83 5.72 -0.35
C ASP A 80 -10.92 4.40 -1.15
N CYS A 81 -9.84 3.99 -1.83
CA CYS A 81 -9.81 2.74 -2.58
C CYS A 81 -9.79 1.51 -1.67
N VAL A 82 -9.01 1.52 -0.59
CA VAL A 82 -9.03 0.45 0.42
C VAL A 82 -10.44 0.23 0.95
N LYS A 83 -11.16 1.30 1.29
CA LYS A 83 -12.54 1.21 1.76
C LYS A 83 -13.45 0.52 0.74
N ALA A 84 -13.44 1.01 -0.51
CA ALA A 84 -14.30 0.48 -1.56
C ALA A 84 -14.01 -1.01 -1.85
N TYR A 85 -12.74 -1.37 -2.02
CA TYR A 85 -12.35 -2.74 -2.32
C TYR A 85 -12.52 -3.70 -1.14
N ARG A 86 -12.34 -3.24 0.10
CA ARG A 86 -12.59 -4.08 1.28
C ARG A 86 -14.05 -4.51 1.34
N LEU A 87 -14.97 -3.57 1.18
CA LEU A 87 -16.41 -3.84 1.14
C LEU A 87 -16.77 -4.82 0.01
N LEU A 88 -16.19 -4.61 -1.18
CA LEU A 88 -16.41 -5.50 -2.33
C LEU A 88 -15.96 -6.94 -2.03
N LEU A 89 -14.76 -7.10 -1.48
CA LEU A 89 -14.19 -8.42 -1.21
C LEU A 89 -14.91 -9.13 -0.06
N GLU A 90 -15.33 -8.40 0.98
CA GLU A 90 -16.19 -8.92 2.05
C GLU A 90 -17.53 -9.42 1.51
N GLY A 91 -18.19 -8.62 0.66
CA GLY A 91 -19.45 -8.98 0.01
C GLY A 91 -19.31 -10.22 -0.88
N ASN A 92 -18.28 -10.26 -1.74
CA ASN A 92 -18.02 -11.40 -2.61
C ASN A 92 -17.71 -12.69 -1.82
N ALA A 93 -17.04 -12.59 -0.67
CA ALA A 93 -16.76 -13.74 0.18
C ALA A 93 -18.06 -14.33 0.78
N LEU A 94 -18.98 -13.46 1.21
CA LEU A 94 -20.31 -13.86 1.68
C LEU A 94 -21.13 -14.46 0.54
N GLU A 95 -21.12 -13.86 -0.65
CA GLU A 95 -21.80 -14.40 -1.83
C GLU A 95 -21.27 -15.80 -2.20
N ALA A 96 -19.94 -15.98 -2.20
CA ALA A 96 -19.32 -17.28 -2.47
C ALA A 96 -19.74 -18.33 -1.42
N LYS A 97 -19.86 -17.95 -0.14
CA LYS A 97 -20.37 -18.82 0.92
C LYS A 97 -21.82 -19.22 0.67
N VAL A 98 -22.69 -18.26 0.33
CA VAL A 98 -24.10 -18.52 -0.01
C VAL A 98 -24.19 -19.45 -1.22
N ARG A 99 -23.42 -19.19 -2.28
CA ARG A 99 -23.39 -20.04 -3.48
C ARG A 99 -22.95 -21.46 -3.16
N GLY A 100 -21.94 -21.62 -2.31
CA GLY A 100 -21.50 -22.93 -1.82
C GLY A 100 -22.59 -23.67 -1.04
N ALA A 101 -23.31 -22.96 -0.16
CA ALA A 101 -24.43 -23.53 0.60
C ALA A 101 -25.63 -23.90 -0.30
N LEU A 102 -25.88 -23.16 -1.37
CA LEU A 102 -26.95 -23.49 -2.33
C LEU A 102 -26.62 -24.72 -3.18
N ALA A 103 -25.34 -25.05 -3.34
CA ALA A 103 -24.89 -26.23 -4.09
C ALA A 103 -24.99 -27.54 -3.28
N ASP A 104 -25.15 -27.47 -1.96
CA ASP A 104 -25.26 -28.63 -1.06
C ASP A 104 -26.47 -28.45 -0.11
N PRO A 105 -27.49 -29.33 -0.17
CA PRO A 105 -28.67 -29.24 0.70
C PRO A 105 -28.37 -29.20 2.21
N SER A 106 -27.23 -29.76 2.64
CA SER A 106 -26.79 -29.73 4.04
C SER A 106 -26.23 -28.37 4.48
N GLY A 107 -25.87 -27.50 3.53
CA GLY A 107 -25.39 -26.14 3.77
C GLY A 107 -26.51 -25.12 4.00
N LEU A 108 -27.78 -25.49 3.79
CA LEU A 108 -28.92 -24.59 3.96
C LEU A 108 -29.25 -24.39 5.44
N THR A 109 -28.68 -23.34 6.02
CA THR A 109 -28.96 -22.91 7.41
C THR A 109 -29.66 -21.55 7.42
N PRO A 110 -30.38 -21.18 8.48
CA PRO A 110 -30.99 -19.85 8.61
C PRO A 110 -29.98 -18.70 8.46
N GLU A 111 -28.72 -18.93 8.82
CA GLU A 111 -27.63 -17.97 8.71
C GLU A 111 -27.31 -17.62 7.24
N ILE A 112 -27.60 -18.49 6.28
CA ILE A 112 -27.35 -18.24 4.86
C ILE A 112 -28.18 -17.06 4.33
N LEU A 113 -29.42 -16.90 4.79
CA LEU A 113 -30.24 -15.74 4.41
C LEU A 113 -29.69 -14.43 4.99
N ARG A 114 -29.14 -14.48 6.20
CA ARG A 114 -28.47 -13.32 6.81
C ARG A 114 -27.17 -12.99 6.07
N ASP A 115 -26.40 -14.01 5.70
CA ASP A 115 -25.16 -13.83 4.96
C ASP A 115 -25.43 -13.28 3.55
N LEU A 116 -26.54 -13.66 2.91
CA LEU A 116 -26.99 -13.08 1.64
C LEU A 116 -27.31 -11.57 1.79
N GLY A 117 -28.14 -11.19 2.77
CA GLY A 117 -28.43 -9.78 3.00
C GLY A 117 -27.18 -8.97 3.32
N ALA A 118 -26.27 -9.50 4.14
CA ALA A 118 -25.00 -8.85 4.42
C ALA A 118 -24.08 -8.76 3.18
N ALA A 119 -24.14 -9.72 2.26
CA ALA A 119 -23.41 -9.64 0.99
C ALA A 119 -23.94 -8.48 0.13
N GLU A 120 -25.27 -8.38 0.01
CA GLU A 120 -25.95 -7.31 -0.73
C GLU A 120 -25.59 -5.93 -0.15
N ASP A 121 -25.72 -5.76 1.16
CA ASP A 121 -25.38 -4.50 1.86
C ASP A 121 -23.92 -4.09 1.56
N LYS A 122 -22.98 -5.03 1.64
CA LYS A 122 -21.55 -4.75 1.41
C LYS A 122 -21.26 -4.38 -0.04
N ILE A 123 -21.91 -5.02 -0.99
CA ILE A 123 -21.76 -4.72 -2.42
C ILE A 123 -22.37 -3.34 -2.72
N GLU A 124 -23.52 -3.00 -2.14
CA GLU A 124 -24.13 -1.68 -2.26
C GLU A 124 -23.23 -0.58 -1.65
N GLU A 125 -22.74 -0.78 -0.43
CA GLU A 125 -21.82 0.13 0.23
C GLU A 125 -20.52 0.32 -0.56
N SER A 126 -19.99 -0.75 -1.14
CA SER A 126 -18.82 -0.68 -2.03
C SER A 126 -19.11 0.16 -3.27
N THR A 127 -20.27 -0.07 -3.90
CA THR A 127 -20.72 0.66 -5.09
C THR A 127 -20.87 2.16 -4.79
N ALA A 128 -21.41 2.50 -3.62
CA ALA A 128 -21.52 3.88 -3.15
C ALA A 128 -20.16 4.52 -2.82
N ALA A 129 -19.18 3.73 -2.38
CA ALA A 129 -17.84 4.20 -2.06
C ALA A 129 -16.91 4.35 -3.30
N MET A 130 -17.14 3.57 -4.36
CA MET A 130 -16.26 3.53 -5.53
C MET A 130 -16.04 4.90 -6.21
N PRO A 131 -17.04 5.79 -6.35
CA PRO A 131 -16.81 7.11 -6.95
C PRO A 131 -15.76 7.96 -6.20
N ALA A 132 -15.63 7.79 -4.88
CA ALA A 132 -14.61 8.49 -4.10
C ALA A 132 -13.20 7.96 -4.45
N CYS A 133 -13.04 6.64 -4.54
CA CYS A 133 -11.81 6.00 -5.01
C CYS A 133 -11.44 6.47 -6.43
N ASP A 134 -12.37 6.43 -7.38
CA ASP A 134 -12.13 6.85 -8.77
C ASP A 134 -11.72 8.32 -8.85
N THR A 135 -12.38 9.19 -8.08
CA THR A 135 -12.06 10.62 -8.02
C THR A 135 -10.66 10.84 -7.44
N ALA A 136 -10.33 10.19 -6.32
CA ALA A 136 -9.04 10.32 -5.68
C ALA A 136 -7.90 9.76 -6.55
N LEU A 137 -8.15 8.66 -7.28
CA LEU A 137 -7.21 8.08 -8.23
C LEU A 137 -6.95 9.04 -9.41
N ALA A 138 -8.01 9.64 -9.96
CA ALA A 138 -7.91 10.61 -11.03
C ALA A 138 -7.16 11.90 -10.60
N ASP A 139 -7.38 12.36 -9.36
CA ASP A 139 -6.62 13.46 -8.76
C ASP A 139 -5.13 13.12 -8.64
N LEU A 140 -4.81 11.91 -8.16
CA LEU A 140 -3.44 11.46 -7.99
C LEU A 140 -2.71 11.33 -9.35
N HIS A 141 -3.39 10.80 -10.37
CA HIS A 141 -2.90 10.78 -11.76
C HIS A 141 -2.62 12.17 -12.32
N ARG A 142 -3.49 13.16 -12.04
CA ARG A 142 -3.26 14.55 -12.47
C ARG A 142 -2.05 15.16 -11.80
N TRP A 143 -1.85 14.86 -10.52
CA TRP A 143 -0.75 15.42 -9.74
C TRP A 143 0.63 14.87 -10.12
N LEU A 144 0.70 13.62 -10.56
CA LEU A 144 1.96 12.98 -10.96
C LEU A 144 2.46 13.36 -12.36
N ARG A 145 1.56 13.82 -13.23
CA ARG A 145 1.91 14.35 -14.56
C ARG A 145 2.69 15.66 -14.43
#